data_AF-A0AAD9T8Y0-F1
#
_entry.id   AF-A0AAD9T8Y0-F1
#
_cell.length_a   1.000
_cell.length_b   1.000
_cell.length_c   1.000
_cell.angle_alpha   90.00
_cell.angle_beta   90.00
_cell.angle_gamma   90.00
#
_symmetry.space_group_name_H-M   'P 1'
#
loop_
_entity.id
_entity.type
_entity.pdbx_description
1 polymer ?
#
loop_
_entity_poly.entity_id
_entity_poly.type
_entity_poly.pdbx_seq_one_letter_code
_entity_poly.pdbx_strand_id
1 'polypeptide(L)' 'MESFPVINMENLNGEKRAITMDKIKDACENWGFFELVNHGIPPELMDTVERMTKEHYKKCMEHRFRELVASKGL' A
#
# COMPACT_ATOMS: atom_id res chain seq x y z
N MET A 1 11.10 -16.21 13.73
CA MET A 1 11.22 -14.99 12.93
C MET A 1 9.81 -14.56 12.62
N GLU A 2 9.39 -13.39 13.11
CA GLU A 2 8.04 -12.88 12.84
C GLU A 2 7.98 -12.39 11.38
N SER A 3 6.91 -12.76 10.67
CA SER A 3 6.66 -12.33 9.29
C SER A 3 5.83 -11.06 9.29
N PHE A 4 6.09 -10.15 8.36
CA PHE A 4 5.29 -8.94 8.17
C PHE A 4 3.78 -9.25 8.06
N PRO A 5 2.87 -8.49 8.69
CA PRO A 5 1.47 -8.85 8.74
C PRO A 5 0.78 -8.62 7.40
N VAL A 6 0.31 -9.71 6.79
CA VAL A 6 -0.57 -9.69 5.61
C VAL A 6 -1.96 -10.18 6.02
N ILE A 7 -3.00 -9.40 5.71
CA ILE A 7 -4.38 -9.63 6.15
C ILE A 7 -5.26 -9.85 4.94
N ASN A 8 -5.89 -11.03 4.86
CA ASN A 8 -6.90 -11.33 3.83
C ASN A 8 -8.27 -10.82 4.30
N MET A 9 -8.80 -9.82 3.59
CA MET A 9 -10.06 -9.16 3.94
C MET A 9 -11.29 -10.04 3.71
N GLU A 10 -11.24 -11.06 2.85
CA GLU A 10 -12.37 -12.00 2.67
C GLU A 10 -12.63 -12.84 3.91
N ASN A 11 -11.61 -13.08 4.74
CA ASN A 11 -11.78 -13.82 6.00
C ASN A 11 -12.70 -13.10 7.00
N LEU A 12 -12.98 -11.81 6.79
CA LEU A 12 -13.92 -11.04 7.61
C LEU A 12 -15.39 -11.40 7.36
N ASN A 13 -15.68 -12.10 6.26
CA ASN A 13 -17.05 -12.43 5.80
C ASN A 13 -17.49 -13.85 6.20
N GLY A 14 -16.81 -14.50 7.14
CA GLY A 14 -17.13 -15.87 7.55
C GLY A 14 -16.61 -16.24 8.93
N GLU A 15 -16.45 -17.53 9.18
CA GLU A 15 -16.07 -18.07 10.49
C GLU A 15 -14.69 -17.58 10.98
N LYS A 16 -13.81 -17.20 10.05
CA LYS A 16 -12.46 -16.68 10.34
C LYS A 16 -12.45 -15.22 10.80
N ARG A 17 -13.62 -14.58 10.94
CA ARG A 17 -13.72 -13.16 11.28
C ARG A 17 -13.02 -12.83 12.60
N ALA A 18 -13.27 -13.58 13.67
CA ALA A 18 -12.69 -13.30 14.98
C ALA A 18 -11.14 -13.34 14.94
N ILE A 19 -10.57 -14.41 14.40
CA ILE A 19 -9.11 -14.58 14.26
C ILE A 19 -8.50 -13.48 13.40
N THR A 20 -9.19 -13.07 12.32
CA THR A 20 -8.71 -11.99 11.45
C THR A 20 -8.76 -10.63 12.15
N MET A 21 -9.79 -10.37 12.96
CA MET A 21 -9.89 -9.15 13.78
C MET A 21 -8.79 -9.10 14.84
N ASP A 22 -8.46 -10.22 15.48
CA ASP A 22 -7.35 -10.29 16.44
C ASP A 22 -6.01 -10.00 15.75
N LYS A 23 -5.81 -10.52 14.53
CA LYS A 23 -4.61 -10.21 13.73
C LYS A 23 -4.53 -8.73 13.34
N ILE A 24 -5.65 -8.10 13.00
CA ILE A 24 -5.72 -6.65 12.75
C ILE A 24 -5.34 -5.88 14.02
N LYS A 25 -5.89 -6.28 15.19
CA LYS A 25 -5.58 -5.65 16.48
C LYS A 25 -4.08 -5.73 16.80
N ASP A 26 -3.50 -6.93 16.70
CA ASP A 26 -2.08 -7.16 16.94
C ASP A 26 -1.19 -6.33 15.99
N ALA A 27 -1.50 -6.31 14.70
CA ALA A 27 -0.76 -5.49 13.74
C ALA A 27 -0.86 -3.98 14.04
N CYS A 28 -2.02 -3.49 14.48
CA CYS A 28 -2.19 -2.11 14.90
C CYS A 28 -1.37 -1.76 16.15
N GLU A 29 -1.32 -2.66 17.15
CA GLU A 29 -0.66 -2.41 18.44
C GLU A 29 0.85 -2.58 18.38
N ASN A 30 1.32 -3.60 17.65
CA ASN A 30 2.70 -4.06 17.73
C ASN A 30 3.53 -3.78 16.46
N TRP A 31 2.88 -3.60 15.31
CA TRP A 31 3.58 -3.31 14.04
C TRP A 31 3.43 -1.88 13.56
N GLY A 32 2.23 -1.29 13.70
CA GLY A 32 1.89 0.02 13.14
C GLY A 32 1.68 0.02 11.61
N PHE A 33 1.96 -1.10 10.93
CA PHE A 33 1.76 -1.30 9.49
C PHE A 33 1.37 -2.76 9.20
N PHE A 34 0.57 -2.95 8.14
CA PHE A 34 0.19 -4.24 7.60
C PHE A 34 -0.26 -4.10 6.15
N GLU A 35 -0.20 -5.19 5.39
CA GLU A 35 -0.71 -5.26 4.03
C GLU A 35 -2.08 -5.93 3.99
N LEU A 36 -2.93 -5.47 3.07
CA LEU A 36 -4.23 -6.07 2.79
C LEU A 36 -4.18 -6.82 1.46
N VAL A 37 -4.80 -8.00 1.43
CA VAL A 37 -5.10 -8.74 0.20
C VAL A 37 -6.59 -9.05 0.14
N ASN A 38 -7.10 -9.29 -1.07
CA ASN A 38 -8.54 -9.48 -1.35
C ASN A 38 -9.40 -8.34 -0.76
N HIS A 39 -8.88 -7.10 -0.84
CA HIS A 39 -9.50 -5.88 -0.29
C HIS A 39 -10.70 -5.36 -1.11
N GLY A 40 -11.04 -6.02 -2.23
CA GLY A 40 -12.18 -5.65 -3.08
C GLY A 40 -11.93 -4.47 -4.02
N ILE A 41 -10.70 -3.97 -4.11
CA ILE A 41 -10.32 -2.96 -5.12
C ILE A 41 -9.98 -3.71 -6.40
N PRO A 42 -10.59 -3.37 -7.57
CA PRO A 42 -10.28 -4.02 -8.83
C PRO A 42 -8.80 -3.89 -9.19
N PRO A 43 -8.11 -4.99 -9.56
CA PRO A 43 -6.71 -4.92 -10.01
C PRO A 43 -6.49 -3.96 -11.16
N GLU A 44 -7.43 -3.87 -12.10
CA GLU A 44 -7.33 -3.00 -13.28
C GLU A 44 -7.33 -1.51 -12.91
N LEU A 45 -7.99 -1.16 -11.80
CA LEU A 45 -7.95 0.20 -11.25
C LEU A 45 -6.58 0.50 -10.65
N MET A 46 -6.00 -0.44 -9.90
CA MET A 46 -4.65 -0.28 -9.34
C MET A 46 -3.61 -0.13 -10.46
N ASP A 47 -3.69 -0.96 -11.50
CA ASP A 47 -2.83 -0.89 -12.69
C ASP A 47 -2.95 0.47 -13.39
N THR A 48 -4.20 0.97 -13.53
CA THR A 48 -4.46 2.26 -14.15
C THR A 48 -3.85 3.41 -13.35
N VAL A 49 -4.06 3.42 -12.03
CA VAL A 49 -3.51 4.44 -11.12
C VAL A 49 -1.98 4.40 -11.12
N GLU A 50 -1.38 3.22 -11.06
CA GLU A 50 0.08 3.05 -11.11
C GLU A 50 0.65 3.63 -12.41
N ARG A 51 0.09 3.24 -13.56
CA ARG A 51 0.51 3.72 -14.87
C ARG A 51 0.38 5.24 -14.98
N MET A 52 -0.77 5.79 -14.63
CA MET A 52 -1.02 7.24 -14.71
C MET A 52 -0.08 8.03 -13.80
N THR A 53 0.20 7.52 -12.60
CA THR A 53 1.12 8.17 -11.65
C THR A 53 2.54 8.20 -12.20
N LYS A 54 3.03 7.07 -12.73
CA LYS A 54 4.37 6.98 -13.35
C LYS A 54 4.49 7.88 -14.59
N GLU A 55 3.47 7.90 -15.46
CA GLU A 55 3.44 8.77 -16.62
C GLU A 55 3.43 10.25 -16.24
N HIS A 56 2.62 10.63 -15.24
CA HIS A 56 2.55 12.02 -14.76
C HIS A 56 3.88 12.46 -14.18
N TYR A 57 4.53 11.61 -13.36
CA TYR A 57 5.86 11.91 -12.84
C TYR A 57 6.85 12.20 -13.96
N LYS A 58 6.94 11.29 -14.94
CA LYS A 58 7.84 11.43 -16.10
C LYS A 58 7.57 12.70 -16.92
N LYS A 59 6.29 13.01 -17.17
CA LYS A 59 5.90 14.15 -18.02
C LYS A 59 6.03 15.50 -17.31
N CYS A 60 5.72 15.57 -16.01
CA CYS A 60 5.50 16.85 -15.33
C CYS A 60 6.45 17.09 -14.14
N MET A 61 6.81 16.05 -13.41
CA MET A 61 7.51 16.20 -12.12
C MET A 61 9.01 15.98 -12.21
N GLU A 62 9.46 15.14 -13.15
CA GLU A 62 10.87 14.74 -13.25
C GLU A 62 11.80 15.94 -13.47
N HIS A 63 11.46 16.87 -14.36
CA HIS A 63 12.25 18.09 -14.58
C HIS A 63 12.36 18.92 -13.31
N ARG A 64 11.23 19.19 -12.66
CA ARG A 64 11.16 19.96 -11.42
C ARG A 64 11.96 19.30 -10.30
N PHE A 65 11.92 17.98 -10.21
CA PHE A 65 12.72 17.22 -9.25
C PHE A 65 14.22 17.40 -9.52
N ARG A 66 14.66 17.27 -10.78
CA ARG A 66 16.06 17.47 -11.18
C ARG A 66 16.54 18.90 -10.87
N GLU A 67 15.73 19.92 -11.17
CA GLU A 67 16.04 21.31 -10.80
C GLU A 67 16.15 21.51 -9.29
N LEU A 68 15.25 20.89 -8.52
CA LEU A 68 15.29 20.97 -7.05
C LEU A 68 16.54 20.31 -6.46
N VAL A 69 16.92 19.15 -6.97
CA VAL A 69 18.16 18.47 -6.55
C VAL A 69 19.39 19.31 -6.91
N ALA A 70 19.45 19.81 -8.14
CA ALA A 70 20.56 20.65 -8.61
C ALA A 70 20.69 21.97 -7.83
N SER A 71 19.57 22.57 -7.41
CA SER A 71 19.57 23.84 -6.65
C SER A 71 19.80 23.68 -5.15
N LYS A 72 19.47 22.52 -4.57
CA LYS A 72 19.61 22.27 -3.11
C LYS A 72 20.88 21.53 -2.71
N GLY A 73 21.72 21.10 -3.66
CA GLY A 73 23.05 20.55 -3.37
C GLY A 73 23.03 19.30 -2.48
N LEU A 74 22.13 18.35 -2.78
CA LEU A 74 22.24 16.97 -2.33
C LEU A 74 22.99 16.14 -3.36
#